data_AF-A0A4Q3TV70-F1
#
_entry.id   AF-A0A4Q3TV70-F1
#
_cell.length_a   1.000
_cell.length_b   1.000
_cell.length_c   1.000
_cell.angle_alpha   90.00
_cell.angle_beta   90.00
_cell.angle_gamma   90.00
#
_symmetry.space_group_name_H-M   'P 1'
#
loop_
_entity.id
_entity.type
_entity.pdbx_description
1 polymer ?
#
loop_
_entity_poly.entity_id
_entity_poly.type
_entity_poly.pdbx_seq_one_letter_code
_entity_poly.pdbx_strand_id
1 'polypeptide(L)'
;AGQRSTRDIKVGADVIVKKNTKFTKAAIKTLKDAKIDRLNVESEEIVGKVAAHDVVDKETGEVILEVNEELTEARLENLRKAGIETFKILFIDGLNVGSYLRDTLLAEKVKTNEDAIMEIYRRLRPGDPPTLETAKTLFHNLFFNPERYDLSKVGRLKLNYKFYRDLPEDQRPALDNQILTPQDILETVRHLIELKNGRGSVDDIDHLGNRRVRAVGELMENQYRIGLVRMERAIKERMSMSQEIDTLMPHDLINAKPVSAVVKEYFGSSQLSQFMDQTNPLSEVTHKRRLSALGPGGLTRERAGFEVRDVHPTHYGRICPIETPEGPNIGLIASLSTYARVNEYGFVETPYRKVSEGTVTKEFSWFSALEEEGKYIAQASAVLDPSGKFKEALVAARLNGEFHLVTPDMIQLMDVAPNQMVSVAAALVPFLEHDDA
;
A
#
# COMPACT_ATOMS: atom_id res chain seq x y z
N ALA A 1 -12.68 -24.72 -6.31
CA ALA A 1 -13.57 -25.07 -7.46
C ALA A 1 -12.71 -25.09 -8.71
N GLY A 2 -12.87 -26.06 -9.61
CA GLY A 2 -12.08 -26.16 -10.85
C GLY A 2 -11.22 -27.42 -10.98
N GLN A 3 -10.83 -28.04 -9.88
CA GLN A 3 -10.25 -29.39 -9.89
C GLN A 3 -11.30 -30.41 -10.36
N ARG A 4 -10.83 -31.43 -11.08
CA ARG A 4 -11.65 -32.56 -11.52
C ARG A 4 -11.48 -33.70 -10.53
N SER A 5 -12.58 -34.37 -10.20
CA SER A 5 -12.52 -35.59 -9.41
C SER A 5 -11.93 -36.71 -10.25
N THR A 6 -11.00 -37.47 -9.70
CA THR A 6 -10.44 -38.69 -10.30
C THR A 6 -11.33 -39.91 -10.11
N ARG A 7 -12.32 -39.81 -9.22
CA ARG A 7 -13.24 -40.89 -8.84
C ARG A 7 -14.67 -40.40 -8.66
N ASP A 8 -15.59 -41.34 -8.52
CA ASP A 8 -16.94 -41.03 -8.04
C ASP A 8 -16.90 -40.75 -6.54
N ILE A 9 -17.31 -39.54 -6.14
CA ILE A 9 -17.44 -39.16 -4.74
C ILE A 9 -18.89 -39.34 -4.34
N LYS A 10 -19.10 -40.24 -3.39
CA LYS A 10 -20.43 -40.61 -2.89
C LYS A 10 -20.64 -40.10 -1.47
N VAL A 11 -21.86 -39.70 -1.17
CA VAL A 11 -22.34 -39.44 0.19
C VAL A 11 -23.50 -40.39 0.44
N GLY A 12 -23.29 -41.40 1.28
CA GLY A 12 -24.20 -42.54 1.36
C GLY A 12 -24.27 -43.30 0.04
N ALA A 13 -25.47 -43.44 -0.53
CA ALA A 13 -25.70 -44.13 -1.80
C ALA A 13 -25.56 -43.20 -3.03
N ASP A 14 -25.60 -41.88 -2.83
CA ASP A 14 -25.69 -40.91 -3.92
C ASP A 14 -24.31 -40.43 -4.39
N VAL A 15 -24.08 -40.48 -5.71
CA VAL A 15 -22.87 -39.93 -6.34
C VAL A 15 -23.02 -38.43 -6.49
N ILE A 16 -22.27 -37.66 -5.71
CA ILE A 16 -22.28 -36.20 -5.73
C ILE A 16 -21.39 -35.64 -6.84
N VAL A 17 -20.21 -36.25 -7.04
CA VAL A 17 -19.27 -35.85 -8.10
C VAL A 17 -18.86 -37.09 -8.87
N LYS A 18 -19.11 -37.13 -10.17
CA LYS A 18 -18.69 -38.23 -11.03
C LYS A 18 -17.20 -38.13 -11.36
N LYS A 19 -16.56 -39.26 -11.66
CA LYS A 19 -15.20 -39.31 -12.20
C LYS A 19 -15.05 -38.37 -13.39
N ASN A 20 -13.92 -37.66 -13.44
CA ASN A 20 -13.55 -36.65 -14.42
C ASN A 20 -14.44 -35.39 -14.47
N THR A 21 -15.37 -35.21 -13.54
CA THR A 21 -16.19 -34.00 -13.46
C THR A 21 -15.61 -32.99 -12.46
N LYS A 22 -15.82 -31.70 -12.72
CA LYS A 22 -15.33 -30.62 -11.85
C LYS A 22 -16.16 -30.54 -10.57
N PHE A 23 -15.50 -30.22 -9.45
CA PHE A 23 -16.20 -29.85 -8.24
C PHE A 23 -16.95 -28.52 -8.44
N THR A 24 -18.28 -28.61 -8.55
CA THR A 24 -19.18 -27.45 -8.62
C THR A 24 -19.44 -26.86 -7.23
N LYS A 25 -19.90 -25.61 -7.17
CA LYS A 25 -20.28 -24.97 -5.89
C LYS A 25 -21.36 -25.77 -5.16
N ALA A 26 -22.32 -26.33 -5.89
CA ALA A 26 -23.37 -27.18 -5.35
C ALA A 26 -22.79 -28.46 -4.71
N ALA A 27 -21.92 -29.18 -5.43
CA ALA A 27 -21.28 -30.39 -4.90
C ALA A 27 -20.44 -30.11 -3.64
N ILE A 28 -19.68 -29.01 -3.63
CA ILE A 28 -18.89 -28.60 -2.46
C ILE A 28 -19.80 -28.27 -1.26
N LYS A 29 -20.95 -27.63 -1.50
CA LYS A 29 -21.93 -27.34 -0.46
C LYS A 29 -22.49 -28.63 0.13
N THR A 30 -22.92 -29.58 -0.71
CA THR A 30 -23.44 -30.87 -0.23
C THR A 30 -22.40 -31.68 0.55
N LEU A 31 -21.12 -31.64 0.14
CA LEU A 31 -20.03 -32.28 0.89
C LEU A 31 -19.80 -31.64 2.26
N LYS A 32 -19.88 -30.30 2.35
CA LYS A 32 -19.79 -29.56 3.61
C LYS A 32 -20.98 -29.85 4.53
N ASP A 33 -22.20 -29.86 3.98
CA ASP A 33 -23.42 -30.14 4.71
C ASP A 33 -23.42 -31.58 5.26
N ALA A 34 -22.82 -32.52 4.52
CA ALA A 34 -22.58 -33.90 4.94
C ALA A 34 -21.39 -34.08 5.91
N LYS A 35 -20.68 -32.98 6.27
CA LYS A 35 -19.51 -32.98 7.17
C LYS A 35 -18.38 -33.94 6.76
N ILE A 36 -18.17 -34.13 5.47
CA ILE A 36 -17.06 -34.95 4.97
C ILE A 36 -15.79 -34.10 4.94
N ASP A 37 -14.85 -34.43 5.82
CA ASP A 37 -13.55 -33.76 5.98
C ASP A 37 -12.40 -34.54 5.33
N ARG A 38 -12.59 -35.84 5.05
CA ARG A 38 -11.59 -36.71 4.43
C ARG A 38 -12.15 -37.42 3.20
N LEU A 39 -11.34 -37.46 2.14
CA LEU A 39 -11.61 -38.20 0.92
C LEU A 39 -10.47 -39.19 0.69
N ASN A 40 -10.81 -40.38 0.21
CA ASN A 40 -9.79 -41.33 -0.25
C ASN A 40 -9.17 -40.80 -1.55
N VAL A 41 -7.85 -40.90 -1.65
CA VAL A 41 -7.04 -40.41 -2.78
C VAL A 41 -6.19 -41.58 -3.30
N GLU A 42 -6.03 -41.69 -4.62
CA GLU A 42 -5.20 -42.77 -5.21
C GLU A 42 -3.73 -42.36 -5.11
N SER A 43 -2.81 -43.34 -5.07
CA SER A 43 -1.37 -43.03 -5.07
C SER A 43 -0.95 -42.19 -6.27
N GLU A 44 -1.56 -42.41 -7.44
CA GLU A 44 -1.29 -41.65 -8.67
C GLU A 44 -1.57 -40.14 -8.55
N GLU A 45 -2.48 -39.72 -7.66
CA GLU A 45 -2.80 -38.30 -7.46
C GLU A 45 -1.81 -37.58 -6.53
N ILE A 46 -1.11 -38.36 -5.72
CA ILE A 46 -0.11 -37.88 -4.76
C ILE A 46 1.26 -37.81 -5.43
N VAL A 47 1.52 -38.71 -6.39
CA VAL A 47 2.74 -38.65 -7.21
C VAL A 47 2.77 -37.31 -7.97
N GLY A 48 3.91 -36.62 -7.88
CA GLY A 48 4.09 -35.28 -8.43
C GLY A 48 3.64 -34.12 -7.54
N LYS A 49 3.03 -34.41 -6.37
CA LYS A 49 2.84 -33.39 -5.32
C LYS A 49 4.15 -33.14 -4.60
N VAL A 50 4.22 -32.01 -3.88
CA VAL A 50 5.45 -31.52 -3.27
C VAL A 50 5.29 -31.44 -1.76
N ALA A 51 6.32 -31.83 -1.02
CA ALA A 51 6.33 -31.78 0.44
C ALA A 51 6.33 -30.34 0.97
N ALA A 52 5.53 -30.06 2.00
CA ALA A 52 5.48 -28.74 2.64
C ALA A 52 6.50 -28.58 3.79
N HIS A 53 7.03 -29.68 4.32
CA HIS A 53 8.02 -29.72 5.40
C HIS A 53 8.86 -30.99 5.26
N ASP A 54 9.99 -31.03 5.95
CA ASP A 54 10.80 -32.25 6.07
C ASP A 54 9.97 -33.35 6.75
N VAL A 55 9.95 -34.53 6.15
CA VAL A 55 9.29 -35.71 6.69
C VAL A 55 10.36 -36.68 7.16
N VAL A 56 10.46 -36.79 8.48
CA VAL A 56 11.51 -37.55 9.16
C VAL A 56 10.92 -38.82 9.75
N ASP A 57 11.64 -39.93 9.60
CA ASP A 57 11.36 -41.15 10.32
C ASP A 57 11.63 -40.95 11.82
N LYS A 58 10.63 -41.25 12.66
CA LYS A 58 10.76 -41.07 14.11
C LYS A 58 11.65 -42.14 14.76
N GLU A 59 11.83 -43.29 14.14
CA GLU A 59 12.63 -44.39 14.69
C GLU A 59 14.11 -44.26 14.33
N THR A 60 14.41 -43.88 13.08
CA THR A 60 15.80 -43.79 12.58
C THR A 60 16.36 -42.38 12.61
N GLY A 61 15.51 -41.36 12.61
CA GLY A 61 15.91 -39.95 12.47
C GLY A 61 16.32 -39.57 11.06
N GLU A 62 16.17 -40.45 10.06
CA GLU A 62 16.47 -40.15 8.67
C GLU A 62 15.37 -39.30 8.01
N VAL A 63 15.77 -38.30 7.22
CA VAL A 63 14.84 -37.49 6.42
C VAL A 63 14.47 -38.28 5.16
N ILE A 64 13.22 -38.72 5.06
CA ILE A 64 12.74 -39.53 3.93
C ILE A 64 12.35 -38.64 2.75
N LEU A 65 11.82 -37.46 3.05
CA LEU A 65 11.36 -36.48 2.06
C LEU A 65 11.70 -35.08 2.57
N GLU A 66 12.52 -34.36 1.81
CA GLU A 66 12.91 -32.99 2.16
C GLU A 66 11.80 -31.97 1.80
N VAL A 67 11.82 -30.82 2.44
CA VAL A 67 10.96 -29.69 2.11
C VAL A 67 11.15 -29.28 0.65
N ASN A 68 10.04 -28.95 -0.03
CA ASN A 68 10.01 -28.56 -1.44
C ASN A 68 10.38 -29.69 -2.43
N GLU A 69 10.45 -30.93 -1.95
CA GLU A 69 10.77 -32.08 -2.77
C GLU A 69 9.54 -32.79 -3.33
N GLU A 70 9.65 -33.34 -4.55
CA GLU A 70 8.55 -34.00 -5.24
C GLU A 70 8.36 -35.45 -4.76
N LEU A 71 7.10 -35.86 -4.59
CA LEU A 71 6.71 -37.21 -4.23
C LEU A 71 6.78 -38.12 -5.45
N THR A 72 7.70 -39.07 -5.40
CA THR A 72 7.80 -40.20 -6.35
C THR A 72 7.20 -41.46 -5.73
N GLU A 73 6.85 -42.46 -6.55
CA GLU A 73 6.32 -43.73 -6.07
C GLU A 73 7.25 -44.43 -5.07
N ALA A 74 8.56 -44.40 -5.33
CA ALA A 74 9.57 -44.98 -4.44
C ALA A 74 9.57 -44.31 -3.05
N ARG A 75 9.43 -42.98 -3.00
CA ARG A 75 9.36 -42.25 -1.73
C ARG A 75 8.07 -42.49 -0.98
N LEU A 76 6.95 -42.59 -1.69
CA LEU A 76 5.66 -42.90 -1.09
C LEU A 76 5.67 -44.29 -0.43
N GLU A 77 6.36 -45.25 -1.04
CA GLU A 77 6.58 -46.58 -0.45
C GLU A 77 7.52 -46.52 0.77
N ASN A 78 8.57 -45.71 0.74
CA ASN A 78 9.43 -45.49 1.90
C ASN A 78 8.68 -44.85 3.08
N LEU A 79 7.81 -43.87 2.80
CA LEU A 79 6.94 -43.25 3.82
C LEU A 79 6.00 -44.28 4.46
N ARG A 80 5.47 -45.22 3.68
CA ARG A 80 4.64 -46.33 4.19
C ARG A 80 5.45 -47.28 5.07
N LYS A 81 6.66 -47.65 4.65
CA LYS A 81 7.55 -48.53 5.43
C LYS A 81 7.96 -47.92 6.77
N ALA A 82 8.19 -46.62 6.80
CA ALA A 82 8.48 -45.85 8.02
C ALA A 82 7.24 -45.58 8.89
N GLY A 83 6.05 -46.06 8.51
CA GLY A 83 4.83 -45.93 9.31
C GLY A 83 4.30 -44.50 9.43
N ILE A 84 4.62 -43.59 8.49
CA ILE A 84 4.18 -42.20 8.55
C ILE A 84 2.73 -42.07 8.05
N GLU A 85 1.81 -41.87 8.99
CA GLU A 85 0.36 -41.81 8.69
C GLU A 85 -0.10 -40.46 8.13
N THR A 86 0.58 -39.36 8.48
CA THR A 86 0.17 -38.00 8.10
C THR A 86 1.35 -37.12 7.74
N PHE A 87 1.27 -36.44 6.60
CA PHE A 87 2.23 -35.42 6.18
C PHE A 87 1.51 -34.33 5.39
N LYS A 88 2.12 -33.14 5.28
CA LYS A 88 1.54 -32.01 4.55
C LYS A 88 2.19 -31.85 3.19
N ILE A 89 1.37 -31.59 2.18
CA ILE A 89 1.81 -31.27 0.82
C ILE A 89 1.46 -29.82 0.47
N LEU A 90 2.20 -29.24 -0.46
CA LEU A 90 1.89 -27.93 -1.04
C LEU A 90 0.65 -28.05 -1.95
N PHE A 91 -0.31 -27.17 -1.74
CA PHE A 91 -1.47 -27.07 -2.62
C PHE A 91 -1.14 -26.23 -3.84
N ILE A 92 -0.75 -26.91 -4.93
CA ILE A 92 -0.49 -26.29 -6.24
C ILE A 92 -1.47 -26.93 -7.23
N ASP A 93 -2.35 -26.12 -7.80
CA ASP A 93 -3.39 -26.57 -8.73
C ASP A 93 -3.18 -26.04 -10.16
N GLY A 94 -2.20 -25.14 -10.36
CA GLY A 94 -1.85 -24.55 -11.66
C GLY A 94 -2.93 -23.64 -12.26
N LEU A 95 -4.03 -23.41 -11.53
CA LEU A 95 -5.17 -22.60 -11.97
C LEU A 95 -5.40 -21.42 -11.03
N ASN A 96 -5.55 -21.69 -9.74
CA ASN A 96 -5.77 -20.68 -8.70
C ASN A 96 -4.53 -20.43 -7.84
N VAL A 97 -3.60 -21.39 -7.78
CA VAL A 97 -2.37 -21.31 -6.99
C VAL A 97 -1.21 -21.84 -7.82
N GLY A 98 -0.29 -20.94 -8.17
CA GLY A 98 0.94 -21.25 -8.90
C GLY A 98 2.09 -21.71 -8.01
N SER A 99 3.11 -22.32 -8.63
CA SER A 99 4.34 -22.82 -8.00
C SER A 99 5.43 -21.76 -7.81
N TYR A 100 5.10 -20.46 -7.87
CA TYR A 100 6.08 -19.37 -8.02
C TYR A 100 7.20 -19.37 -6.96
N LEU A 101 6.84 -19.53 -5.67
CA LEU A 101 7.83 -19.54 -4.60
C LEU A 101 8.71 -20.81 -4.67
N ARG A 102 8.12 -21.96 -4.98
CA ARG A 102 8.83 -23.23 -5.17
C ARG A 102 9.85 -23.11 -6.29
N ASP A 103 9.43 -22.64 -7.45
CA ASP A 103 10.29 -22.59 -8.63
C ASP A 103 11.45 -21.60 -8.42
N THR A 104 11.20 -20.53 -7.65
CA THR A 104 12.25 -19.61 -7.19
C THR A 104 13.25 -20.30 -6.26
N LEU A 105 12.77 -21.07 -5.28
CA LEU A 105 13.64 -21.82 -4.35
C LEU A 105 14.45 -22.92 -5.05
N LEU A 106 13.92 -23.55 -6.11
CA LEU A 106 14.65 -24.53 -6.90
C LEU A 106 15.78 -23.92 -7.75
N ALA A 107 15.60 -22.67 -8.19
CA ALA A 107 16.63 -21.95 -8.93
C ALA A 107 17.75 -21.41 -8.01
N GLU A 108 17.45 -21.25 -6.72
CA GLU A 108 18.36 -20.70 -5.74
C GLU A 108 19.46 -21.70 -5.36
N LYS A 109 20.70 -21.22 -5.29
CA LYS A 109 21.88 -22.02 -4.97
C LYS A 109 22.37 -21.80 -3.54
N VAL A 110 21.97 -20.68 -2.94
CA VAL A 110 22.34 -20.29 -1.59
C VAL A 110 21.50 -21.08 -0.58
N LYS A 111 22.18 -21.78 0.34
CA LYS A 111 21.52 -22.63 1.35
C LYS A 111 21.54 -22.03 2.75
N THR A 112 22.53 -21.20 3.07
CA THR A 112 22.70 -20.64 4.41
C THR A 112 22.34 -19.15 4.45
N ASN A 113 21.91 -18.69 5.63
CA ASN A 113 21.63 -17.28 5.85
C ASN A 113 22.88 -16.40 5.62
N GLU A 114 24.04 -16.90 6.04
CA GLU A 114 25.32 -16.20 5.94
C GLU A 114 25.74 -16.00 4.48
N ASP A 115 25.61 -17.05 3.67
CA ASP A 115 25.86 -16.97 2.23
C ASP A 115 24.88 -16.01 1.53
N ALA A 116 23.62 -15.97 1.96
CA ALA A 116 22.62 -15.05 1.41
C ALA A 116 22.98 -13.59 1.66
N ILE A 117 23.37 -13.27 2.90
CA ILE A 117 23.82 -11.92 3.27
C ILE A 117 25.08 -11.53 2.47
N MET A 118 26.01 -12.46 2.30
CA MET A 118 27.23 -12.24 1.51
C MET A 118 26.93 -12.00 0.03
N GLU A 119 25.97 -12.73 -0.54
CA GLU A 119 25.55 -12.55 -1.93
C GLU A 119 24.86 -11.19 -2.15
N ILE A 120 24.01 -10.76 -1.21
CA ILE A 120 23.43 -9.41 -1.21
C ILE A 120 24.53 -8.35 -1.18
N TYR A 121 25.54 -8.52 -0.31
CA TYR A 121 26.66 -7.59 -0.23
C TYR A 121 27.43 -7.49 -1.55
N ARG A 122 27.79 -8.62 -2.17
CA ARG A 122 28.50 -8.64 -3.46
C ARG A 122 27.72 -7.93 -4.57
N ARG A 123 26.40 -8.08 -4.60
CA ARG A 123 25.56 -7.39 -5.60
C ARG A 123 25.51 -5.88 -5.40
N LEU A 124 25.45 -5.42 -4.15
CA LEU A 124 25.42 -3.99 -3.84
C LEU A 124 26.81 -3.34 -3.94
N ARG A 125 27.87 -4.10 -3.65
CA ARG A 125 29.26 -3.64 -3.64
C ARG A 125 30.18 -4.66 -4.33
N PRO A 126 30.19 -4.68 -5.67
CA PRO A 126 30.93 -5.70 -6.44
C PRO A 126 32.45 -5.60 -6.33
N GLY A 127 33.00 -4.49 -5.81
CA GLY A 127 34.44 -4.25 -5.71
C GLY A 127 35.08 -4.43 -4.33
N ASP A 128 34.28 -4.52 -3.25
CA ASP A 128 34.81 -4.59 -1.89
C ASP A 128 34.92 -6.06 -1.44
N PRO A 129 36.05 -6.50 -0.84
CA PRO A 129 36.15 -7.85 -0.30
C PRO A 129 35.12 -8.04 0.81
N PRO A 130 34.18 -9.01 0.69
CA PRO A 130 33.11 -9.15 1.66
C PRO A 130 33.65 -9.86 2.91
N THR A 131 33.42 -9.28 4.09
CA THR A 131 33.52 -10.00 5.36
C THR A 131 32.12 -10.21 5.92
N LEU A 132 31.90 -11.32 6.62
CA LEU A 132 30.59 -11.65 7.14
C LEU A 132 30.03 -10.55 8.06
N GLU A 133 30.88 -9.98 8.90
CA GLU A 133 30.50 -8.93 9.85
C GLU A 133 30.11 -7.63 9.15
N THR A 134 30.88 -7.20 8.14
CA THR A 134 30.55 -6.00 7.35
C THR A 134 29.27 -6.20 6.55
N ALA A 135 29.06 -7.40 6.00
CA ALA A 135 27.87 -7.76 5.26
C ALA A 135 26.62 -7.78 6.15
N LYS A 136 26.69 -8.41 7.34
CA LYS A 136 25.61 -8.40 8.34
C LYS A 136 25.27 -6.97 8.77
N THR A 137 26.28 -6.15 9.03
CA THR A 137 26.10 -4.74 9.42
C THR A 137 25.46 -3.92 8.30
N LEU A 138 25.90 -4.10 7.06
CA LEU A 138 25.31 -3.43 5.90
C LEU A 138 23.83 -3.81 5.75
N PHE A 139 23.52 -5.11 5.79
CA PHE A 139 22.15 -5.60 5.66
C PHE A 139 21.21 -5.04 6.73
N HIS A 140 21.65 -5.06 8.00
CA HIS A 140 20.90 -4.45 9.10
C HIS A 140 20.64 -2.95 8.86
N ASN A 141 21.67 -2.24 8.39
CA ASN A 141 21.60 -0.81 8.12
C ASN A 141 20.72 -0.41 6.93
N LEU A 142 20.36 -1.36 6.05
CA LEU A 142 19.49 -1.07 4.90
C LEU A 142 18.03 -0.90 5.28
N PHE A 143 17.50 -1.73 6.19
CA PHE A 143 16.06 -1.82 6.43
C PHE A 143 15.66 -1.78 7.92
N PHE A 144 16.57 -2.16 8.82
CA PHE A 144 16.27 -2.43 10.24
C PHE A 144 16.91 -1.41 11.19
N ASN A 145 17.77 -0.52 10.69
CA ASN A 145 18.38 0.53 11.50
C ASN A 145 17.53 1.83 11.44
N PRO A 146 16.96 2.29 12.57
CA PRO A 146 16.11 3.49 12.63
C PRO A 146 16.85 4.80 12.33
N GLU A 147 18.18 4.84 12.45
CA GLU A 147 18.98 6.02 12.08
C GLU A 147 19.08 6.18 10.55
N ARG A 148 18.96 5.09 9.80
CA ARG A 148 19.20 5.05 8.34
C ARG A 148 17.97 4.77 7.52
N TYR A 149 16.96 4.13 8.11
CA TYR A 149 15.73 3.76 7.43
C TYR A 149 14.53 4.22 8.24
N ASP A 150 13.62 4.93 7.57
CA ASP A 150 12.46 5.56 8.19
C ASP A 150 11.32 5.62 7.16
N LEU A 151 10.29 4.82 7.37
CA LEU A 151 9.06 4.82 6.56
C LEU A 151 8.22 6.08 6.80
N SER A 152 8.49 6.85 7.86
CA SER A 152 7.59 7.77 8.53
C SER A 152 6.31 7.10 9.06
N LYS A 153 5.57 7.81 9.91
CA LYS A 153 4.24 7.38 10.37
C LYS A 153 3.29 7.11 9.20
N VAL A 154 3.42 7.87 8.11
CA VAL A 154 2.57 7.74 6.91
C VAL A 154 2.87 6.45 6.15
N GLY A 155 4.14 6.10 5.96
CA GLY A 155 4.51 4.86 5.29
C GLY A 155 4.06 3.63 6.08
N ARG A 156 4.21 3.67 7.41
CA ARG A 156 3.70 2.62 8.30
C ARG A 156 2.17 2.52 8.26
N LEU A 157 1.45 3.65 8.29
CA LEU A 157 -0.01 3.69 8.15
C LEU A 157 -0.47 3.03 6.83
N LYS A 158 0.18 3.35 5.72
CA LYS A 158 -0.14 2.79 4.40
C LYS A 158 0.13 1.29 4.32
N LEU A 159 1.27 0.84 4.86
CA LEU A 159 1.61 -0.58 4.92
C LEU A 159 0.57 -1.34 5.77
N ASN A 160 0.17 -0.77 6.90
CA ASN A 160 -0.86 -1.35 7.76
C ASN A 160 -2.23 -1.41 7.08
N TYR A 161 -2.62 -0.37 6.36
CA TYR A 161 -3.86 -0.38 5.57
C TYR A 161 -3.84 -1.45 4.49
N LYS A 162 -2.68 -1.73 3.89
CA LYS A 162 -2.55 -2.71 2.81
C LYS A 162 -2.54 -4.16 3.31
N PHE A 163 -1.81 -4.46 4.38
CA PHE A 163 -1.56 -5.85 4.81
C PHE A 163 -2.26 -6.25 6.12
N TYR A 164 -2.65 -5.29 6.96
CA TYR A 164 -3.14 -5.57 8.31
C TYR A 164 -4.54 -4.97 8.58
N ARG A 165 -5.28 -4.60 7.53
CA ARG A 165 -6.63 -4.01 7.65
C ARG A 165 -7.63 -4.95 8.34
N ASP A 166 -7.51 -6.25 8.07
CA ASP A 166 -8.40 -7.27 8.65
C ASP A 166 -8.05 -7.61 10.11
N LEU A 167 -6.87 -7.19 10.58
CA LEU A 167 -6.48 -7.37 11.97
C LEU A 167 -7.11 -6.28 12.86
N PRO A 168 -7.50 -6.63 14.10
CA PRO A 168 -7.82 -5.66 15.14
C PRO A 168 -6.70 -4.63 15.34
N GLU A 169 -7.05 -3.40 15.70
CA GLU A 169 -6.11 -2.27 15.77
C GLU A 169 -4.96 -2.49 16.77
N ASP A 170 -5.24 -3.19 17.88
CA ASP A 170 -4.27 -3.58 18.91
C ASP A 170 -3.22 -4.60 18.42
N GLN A 171 -3.52 -5.34 17.35
CA GLN A 171 -2.62 -6.34 16.77
C GLN A 171 -1.82 -5.79 15.57
N ARG A 172 -2.09 -4.56 15.13
CA ARG A 172 -1.36 -3.93 14.03
C ARG A 172 -0.01 -3.42 14.53
N PRO A 173 1.04 -3.45 13.69
CA PRO A 173 2.31 -2.82 14.04
C PRO A 173 2.09 -1.35 14.40
N ALA A 174 2.63 -0.92 15.55
CA ALA A 174 2.49 0.45 16.03
C ALA A 174 3.00 1.47 15.00
N LEU A 175 2.32 2.62 14.89
CA LEU A 175 2.69 3.68 13.94
C LEU A 175 4.06 4.29 14.23
N ASP A 176 4.56 4.16 15.46
CA ASP A 176 5.90 4.61 15.84
C ASP A 176 7.01 3.64 15.39
N ASN A 177 6.66 2.41 15.00
CA ASN A 177 7.62 1.49 14.39
C ASN A 177 7.82 1.83 12.90
N GLN A 178 8.81 2.67 12.62
CA GLN A 178 9.07 3.23 11.30
C GLN A 178 10.10 2.44 10.47
N ILE A 179 10.70 1.38 11.03
CA ILE A 179 11.58 0.47 10.26
C ILE A 179 10.76 -0.66 9.62
N LEU A 180 11.30 -1.34 8.61
CA LEU A 180 10.66 -2.54 8.08
C LEU A 180 10.83 -3.71 9.06
N THR A 181 9.85 -4.60 9.11
CA THR A 181 9.95 -5.86 9.85
C THR A 181 10.04 -7.05 8.88
N PRO A 182 10.60 -8.19 9.29
CA PRO A 182 10.59 -9.40 8.46
C PRO A 182 9.17 -9.82 8.04
N GLN A 183 8.16 -9.60 8.91
CA GLN A 183 6.77 -9.87 8.58
C GLN A 183 6.27 -8.97 7.44
N ASP A 184 6.63 -7.68 7.43
CA ASP A 184 6.23 -6.76 6.36
C ASP A 184 6.77 -7.22 4.99
N ILE A 185 8.01 -7.71 4.96
CA ILE A 185 8.63 -8.26 3.74
C ILE A 185 7.89 -9.53 3.30
N LEU A 186 7.56 -10.42 4.23
CA LEU A 186 6.83 -11.65 3.94
C LEU A 186 5.42 -11.36 3.40
N GLU A 187 4.68 -10.44 4.01
CA GLU A 187 3.36 -10.03 3.53
C GLU A 187 3.43 -9.35 2.16
N THR A 188 4.49 -8.57 1.89
CA THR A 188 4.72 -7.98 0.57
C THR A 188 4.90 -9.06 -0.51
N VAL A 189 5.72 -10.08 -0.23
CA VAL A 189 5.92 -11.22 -1.15
C VAL A 189 4.63 -12.03 -1.31
N ARG A 190 3.90 -12.27 -0.21
CA ARG A 190 2.60 -12.95 -0.25
C ARG A 190 1.60 -12.20 -1.13
N HIS A 191 1.50 -10.88 -0.96
CA HIS A 191 0.60 -10.05 -1.76
C HIS A 191 0.96 -10.11 -3.24
N LEU A 192 2.24 -10.04 -3.59
CA LEU A 192 2.70 -10.17 -4.98
C LEU A 192 2.33 -11.53 -5.60
N ILE A 193 2.44 -12.61 -4.82
CA ILE A 193 2.01 -13.96 -5.24
C ILE A 193 0.50 -14.02 -5.44
N GLU A 194 -0.29 -13.47 -4.51
CA GLU A 194 -1.75 -13.47 -4.63
C GLU A 194 -2.22 -12.64 -5.84
N LEU A 195 -1.59 -11.50 -6.12
CA LEU A 195 -1.83 -10.73 -7.35
C LEU A 195 -1.56 -11.56 -8.60
N LYS A 196 -0.47 -12.32 -8.61
CA LYS A 196 -0.16 -13.22 -9.73
C LYS A 196 -1.15 -14.38 -9.86
N ASN A 197 -1.68 -14.88 -8.74
CA ASN A 197 -2.78 -15.85 -8.68
C ASN A 197 -4.14 -15.24 -9.11
N GLY A 198 -4.21 -13.94 -9.42
CA GLY A 198 -5.44 -13.25 -9.82
C GLY A 198 -6.35 -12.88 -8.65
N ARG A 199 -5.82 -12.82 -7.43
CA ARG A 199 -6.55 -12.43 -6.23
C ARG A 199 -6.07 -11.05 -5.76
N GLY A 200 -7.01 -10.13 -5.61
CA GLY A 200 -6.74 -8.74 -5.30
C GLY A 200 -6.66 -7.86 -6.55
N SER A 201 -6.38 -6.58 -6.34
CA SER A 201 -6.27 -5.56 -7.38
C SER A 201 -4.89 -4.92 -7.36
N VAL A 202 -4.42 -4.51 -8.54
CA VAL A 202 -3.20 -3.70 -8.67
C VAL A 202 -3.49 -2.29 -8.16
N ASP A 203 -2.52 -1.70 -7.47
CA ASP A 203 -2.65 -0.33 -6.98
C ASP A 203 -2.56 0.68 -8.12
N ASP A 204 -3.46 1.66 -8.09
CA ASP A 204 -3.42 2.81 -8.97
C ASP A 204 -2.53 3.91 -8.36
N ILE A 205 -1.46 4.28 -9.05
CA ILE A 205 -0.50 5.30 -8.60
C ILE A 205 -1.10 6.72 -8.57
N ASP A 206 -2.15 6.97 -9.35
CA ASP A 206 -2.79 8.27 -9.50
C ASP A 206 -3.90 8.51 -8.49
N HIS A 207 -4.40 7.44 -7.86
CA HIS A 207 -5.33 7.51 -6.74
C HIS A 207 -4.79 8.41 -5.63
N LEU A 208 -5.56 9.42 -5.18
CA LEU A 208 -5.11 10.36 -4.13
C LEU A 208 -4.86 9.72 -2.76
N GLY A 209 -5.27 8.47 -2.56
CA GLY A 209 -4.85 7.67 -1.42
C GLY A 209 -3.37 7.23 -1.46
N ASN A 210 -2.73 7.29 -2.63
CA ASN A 210 -1.34 6.93 -2.87
C ASN A 210 -0.44 8.14 -3.13
N ARG A 211 -1.04 9.33 -3.30
CA ARG A 211 -0.35 10.62 -3.42
C ARG A 211 -0.57 11.44 -2.15
N ARG A 212 0.48 12.11 -1.65
CA ARG A 212 0.36 12.99 -0.48
C ARG A 212 0.96 14.36 -0.75
N VAL A 213 0.36 15.37 -0.15
CA VAL A 213 0.85 16.75 -0.16
C VAL A 213 1.90 16.89 0.91
N ARG A 214 3.11 17.32 0.52
CA ARG A 214 4.14 17.72 1.48
C ARG A 214 4.00 19.20 1.76
N ALA A 215 3.74 19.55 3.02
CA ALA A 215 3.70 20.94 3.45
C ALA A 215 5.11 21.54 3.54
N VAL A 216 5.19 22.87 3.58
CA VAL A 216 6.45 23.61 3.72
C VAL A 216 7.21 23.17 4.98
N GLY A 217 6.49 22.92 6.08
CA GLY A 217 7.08 22.45 7.34
C GLY A 217 7.84 21.14 7.19
N GLU A 218 7.23 20.13 6.55
CA GLU A 218 7.86 18.81 6.36
C GLU A 218 9.07 18.88 5.41
N LEU A 219 8.96 19.64 4.32
CA LEU A 219 10.08 19.83 3.40
C LEU A 219 11.26 20.52 4.10
N MET A 220 10.97 21.54 4.90
CA MET A 220 11.97 22.27 5.67
C MET A 220 12.57 21.41 6.79
N GLU A 221 11.77 20.60 7.49
CA GLU A 221 12.24 19.66 8.51
C GLU A 221 13.26 18.67 7.94
N ASN A 222 12.99 18.09 6.77
CA ASN A 222 13.92 17.18 6.11
C ASN A 222 15.26 17.85 5.80
N GLN A 223 15.23 19.07 5.26
CA GLN A 223 16.44 19.84 4.99
C GLN A 223 17.17 20.20 6.30
N TYR A 224 16.43 20.62 7.32
CA TYR A 224 16.99 20.92 8.63
C TYR A 224 17.66 19.69 9.26
N ARG A 225 17.04 18.50 9.17
CA ARG A 225 17.61 17.21 9.62
C ARG A 225 18.93 16.91 8.92
N ILE A 226 19.04 17.13 7.61
CA ILE A 226 20.32 16.98 6.89
C ILE A 226 21.38 17.93 7.45
N GLY A 227 21.01 19.18 7.76
CA GLY A 227 21.88 20.15 8.43
C GLY A 227 22.36 19.67 9.81
N LEU A 228 21.46 19.10 10.60
CA LEU A 228 21.77 18.53 11.92
C LEU A 228 22.70 17.31 11.82
N VAL A 229 22.47 16.39 10.89
CA VAL A 229 23.34 15.22 10.69
C VAL A 229 24.77 15.65 10.31
N ARG A 230 24.92 16.70 9.49
CA ARG A 230 26.24 17.28 9.18
C ARG A 230 26.90 17.88 10.42
N MET A 231 26.12 18.61 11.23
CA MET A 231 26.60 19.19 12.48
C MET A 231 27.00 18.11 13.49
N GLU A 232 26.19 17.07 13.67
CA GLU A 232 26.44 15.92 14.53
C GLU A 232 27.76 15.24 14.17
N ARG A 233 28.01 14.99 12.87
CA ARG A 233 29.26 14.40 12.40
C ARG A 233 30.46 15.29 12.77
N ALA A 234 30.37 16.58 12.52
CA ALA A 234 31.44 17.53 12.85
C ALA A 234 31.71 17.59 14.36
N ILE A 235 30.65 17.53 15.18
CA ILE A 235 30.76 17.48 16.64
C ILE A 235 31.45 16.18 17.07
N LYS A 236 31.01 15.02 16.57
CA LYS A 236 31.62 13.72 16.89
C LYS A 236 33.10 13.69 16.51
N GLU A 237 33.45 14.13 15.30
CA GLU A 237 34.85 14.23 14.86
C GLU A 237 35.66 15.15 15.78
N ARG A 238 35.13 16.32 16.14
CA ARG A 238 35.83 17.28 17.02
C ARG A 238 35.98 16.76 18.45
N MET A 239 34.98 16.09 19.00
CA MET A 239 35.05 15.44 20.31
C MET A 239 36.08 14.31 20.32
N SER A 240 36.16 13.52 19.25
CA SER A 240 37.15 12.43 19.14
C SER A 240 38.59 12.93 18.97
N MET A 241 38.80 14.08 18.32
CA MET A 241 40.14 14.65 18.12
C MET A 241 40.64 15.47 19.31
N SER A 242 39.77 15.94 20.18
CA SER A 242 40.14 16.84 21.27
C SER A 242 40.68 16.04 22.47
N GLN A 243 41.94 16.27 22.83
CA GLN A 243 42.59 15.62 23.97
C GLN A 243 42.15 16.21 25.33
N GLU A 244 41.59 17.42 25.33
CA GLU A 244 41.12 18.14 26.52
C GLU A 244 39.59 18.27 26.51
N ILE A 245 38.88 17.15 26.72
CA ILE A 245 37.41 17.15 26.75
C ILE A 245 36.87 17.98 27.92
N ASP A 246 37.61 18.04 29.04
CA ASP A 246 37.18 18.70 30.28
C ASP A 246 37.15 20.23 30.20
N THR A 247 37.86 20.83 29.24
CA THR A 247 37.92 22.30 29.04
C THR A 247 36.97 22.79 27.96
N LEU A 248 36.39 21.88 27.15
CA LEU A 248 35.52 22.22 26.03
C LEU A 248 34.11 22.59 26.51
N MET A 249 33.64 23.75 26.07
CA MET A 249 32.27 24.17 26.34
C MET A 249 31.35 23.78 25.17
N PRO A 250 30.05 23.50 25.40
CA PRO A 250 29.14 23.07 24.34
C PRO A 250 29.04 24.03 23.14
N HIS A 251 29.18 25.34 23.36
CA HIS A 251 29.12 26.33 22.30
C HIS A 251 30.36 26.29 21.38
N ASP A 252 31.49 25.74 21.83
CA ASP A 252 32.68 25.56 21.00
C ASP A 252 32.48 24.45 19.96
N LEU A 253 31.64 23.47 20.27
CA LEU A 253 31.33 22.32 19.42
C LEU A 253 30.25 22.66 18.37
N ILE A 254 29.33 23.57 18.70
CA ILE A 254 28.17 23.88 17.85
C ILE A 254 28.54 24.95 16.81
N ASN A 255 28.50 24.58 15.54
CA ASN A 255 28.62 25.51 14.42
C ASN A 255 27.28 25.63 13.68
N ALA A 256 26.66 26.82 13.70
CA ALA A 256 25.37 27.06 13.05
C ALA A 256 25.44 27.17 11.51
N LYS A 257 26.64 27.38 10.92
CA LYS A 257 26.78 27.60 9.47
C LYS A 257 26.19 26.48 8.61
N PRO A 258 26.41 25.17 8.89
CA PRO A 258 25.84 24.09 8.08
C PRO A 258 24.30 24.09 8.06
N VAL A 259 23.67 24.39 9.19
CA VAL A 259 22.21 24.44 9.31
C VAL A 259 21.65 25.67 8.61
N SER A 260 22.22 26.85 8.88
CA SER A 260 21.79 28.10 8.23
C SER A 260 22.00 28.09 6.72
N ALA A 261 23.04 27.42 6.22
CA ALA A 261 23.28 27.26 4.78
C ALA A 261 22.16 26.47 4.11
N VAL A 262 21.75 25.34 4.70
CA VAL A 262 20.68 24.50 4.16
C VAL A 262 19.33 25.22 4.15
N VAL A 263 19.03 26.01 5.19
CA VAL A 263 17.82 26.85 5.23
C VAL A 263 17.83 27.89 4.10
N LYS A 264 18.94 28.60 3.93
CA LYS A 264 19.09 29.62 2.88
C LYS A 264 19.02 29.02 1.48
N GLU A 265 19.62 27.85 1.28
CA GLU A 265 19.56 27.12 0.03
C GLU A 265 18.11 26.73 -0.30
N TYR A 266 17.38 26.18 0.66
CA TYR A 266 15.97 25.81 0.45
C TYR A 266 15.10 27.01 0.03
N PHE A 267 15.15 28.14 0.75
CA PHE A 267 14.33 29.30 0.39
C PHE A 267 14.86 30.09 -0.82
N GLY A 268 16.16 29.99 -1.13
CA GLY A 268 16.80 30.74 -2.19
C GLY A 268 16.76 30.07 -3.57
N SER A 269 16.91 28.75 -3.64
CA SER A 269 17.08 28.02 -4.91
C SER A 269 16.06 26.91 -5.15
N SER A 270 15.21 26.57 -4.17
CA SER A 270 14.20 25.54 -4.37
C SER A 270 13.17 25.95 -5.42
N GLN A 271 12.81 25.01 -6.31
CA GLN A 271 11.75 25.18 -7.32
C GLN A 271 10.38 25.48 -6.70
N LEU A 272 10.17 25.09 -5.43
CA LEU A 272 8.94 25.32 -4.69
C LEU A 272 8.93 26.68 -3.96
N SER A 273 10.09 27.34 -3.85
CA SER A 273 10.20 28.70 -3.31
C SER A 273 10.07 29.69 -4.46
N GLN A 274 8.84 30.10 -4.76
CA GLN A 274 8.52 30.95 -5.90
C GLN A 274 8.16 32.37 -5.42
N PHE A 275 8.39 33.36 -6.29
CA PHE A 275 7.85 34.70 -6.07
C PHE A 275 6.33 34.65 -6.07
N MET A 276 5.73 35.23 -5.03
CA MET A 276 4.28 35.25 -4.89
C MET A 276 3.65 36.08 -6.00
N ASP A 277 2.68 35.50 -6.72
CA ASP A 277 1.80 36.29 -7.60
C ASP A 277 0.96 37.26 -6.76
N GLN A 278 1.19 38.55 -6.97
CA GLN A 278 0.61 39.66 -6.24
C GLN A 278 -0.25 40.55 -7.14
N THR A 279 -0.71 40.04 -8.28
CA THR A 279 -1.51 40.81 -9.24
C THR A 279 -2.82 41.29 -8.61
N ASN A 280 -3.49 40.43 -7.84
CA ASN A 280 -4.71 40.75 -7.10
C ASN A 280 -4.89 39.77 -5.91
N PRO A 281 -5.83 40.02 -4.98
CA PRO A 281 -6.04 39.14 -3.82
C PRO A 281 -6.42 37.70 -4.20
N LEU A 282 -7.13 37.49 -5.31
CA LEU A 282 -7.48 36.14 -5.76
C LEU A 282 -6.23 35.38 -6.19
N SER A 283 -5.34 35.99 -6.98
CA SER A 283 -4.04 35.43 -7.38
C SER A 283 -3.20 35.02 -6.17
N GLU A 284 -3.18 35.83 -5.10
CA GLU A 284 -2.44 35.50 -3.89
C GLU A 284 -3.03 34.27 -3.19
N VAL A 285 -4.35 34.20 -3.08
CA VAL A 285 -5.06 33.08 -2.44
C VAL A 285 -4.90 31.79 -3.25
N THR A 286 -5.09 31.83 -4.57
CA THR A 286 -4.94 30.65 -5.43
C THR A 286 -3.50 30.16 -5.45
N HIS A 287 -2.52 31.06 -5.49
CA HIS A 287 -1.11 30.69 -5.48
C HIS A 287 -0.71 29.97 -4.18
N LYS A 288 -1.22 30.41 -3.03
CA LYS A 288 -1.00 29.73 -1.74
C LYS A 288 -1.71 28.38 -1.62
N ARG A 289 -2.78 28.16 -2.39
CA ARG A 289 -3.57 26.91 -2.43
C ARG A 289 -3.17 25.97 -3.58
N ARG A 290 -2.08 26.29 -4.28
CA ARG A 290 -1.57 25.53 -5.42
C ARG A 290 -0.84 24.27 -4.97
N LEU A 291 -1.09 23.19 -5.68
CA LEU A 291 -0.39 21.91 -5.59
C LEU A 291 0.53 21.75 -6.81
N SER A 292 1.70 21.17 -6.59
CA SER A 292 2.68 20.89 -7.64
C SER A 292 3.15 19.44 -7.54
N ALA A 293 3.04 18.70 -8.64
CA ALA A 293 3.67 17.40 -8.80
C ALA A 293 5.17 17.50 -9.13
N LEU A 294 5.65 18.71 -9.45
CA LEU A 294 7.04 19.03 -9.74
C LEU A 294 7.80 19.36 -8.45
N GLY A 295 9.09 19.02 -8.40
CA GLY A 295 10.00 19.39 -7.31
C GLY A 295 10.80 18.21 -6.76
N PRO A 296 11.57 18.42 -5.68
CA PRO A 296 12.39 17.36 -5.08
C PRO A 296 11.52 16.22 -4.55
N GLY A 297 11.72 15.02 -5.10
CA GLY A 297 10.93 13.83 -4.78
C GLY A 297 9.60 13.70 -5.54
N GLY A 298 9.31 14.62 -6.46
CA GLY A 298 8.19 14.56 -7.39
C GLY A 298 8.61 14.14 -8.80
N LEU A 299 7.75 14.44 -9.78
CA LEU A 299 8.00 14.17 -11.18
C LEU A 299 8.82 15.29 -11.83
N THR A 300 9.59 14.95 -12.86
CA THR A 300 10.14 15.94 -13.79
C THR A 300 9.21 16.08 -14.99
N ARG A 301 9.22 17.25 -15.64
CA ARG A 301 8.35 17.52 -16.80
C ARG A 301 8.49 16.49 -17.92
N GLU A 302 9.72 16.05 -18.18
CA GLU A 302 10.05 15.07 -19.23
C GLU A 302 9.61 13.64 -18.90
N ARG A 303 9.49 13.32 -17.61
CA ARG A 303 9.07 11.97 -17.15
C ARG A 303 7.58 11.88 -16.86
N ALA A 304 6.88 13.01 -16.87
CA ALA A 304 5.44 13.04 -16.65
C ALA A 304 4.70 12.61 -17.93
N GLY A 305 4.22 11.36 -17.91
CA GLY A 305 3.38 10.80 -18.96
C GLY A 305 1.98 11.44 -19.02
N PHE A 306 1.12 10.88 -19.88
CA PHE A 306 -0.26 11.34 -20.02
C PHE A 306 -1.11 11.01 -18.77
N GLU A 307 -0.99 9.80 -18.25
CA GLU A 307 -1.79 9.27 -17.12
C GLU A 307 -1.75 10.20 -15.89
N VAL A 308 -0.56 10.64 -15.50
CA VAL A 308 -0.37 11.50 -14.32
C VAL A 308 -0.93 12.91 -14.46
N ARG A 309 -1.25 13.35 -15.70
CA ARG A 309 -1.82 14.67 -16.00
C ARG A 309 -3.34 14.64 -16.10
N ASP A 310 -3.93 13.46 -16.25
CA ASP A 310 -5.36 13.29 -16.42
C ASP A 310 -6.11 13.50 -15.10
N VAL A 311 -7.40 13.77 -15.21
CA VAL A 311 -8.28 13.96 -14.06
C VAL A 311 -8.70 12.60 -13.52
N HIS A 312 -8.24 12.28 -12.31
CA HIS A 312 -8.63 11.04 -11.63
C HIS A 312 -9.94 11.22 -10.84
N PRO A 313 -10.86 10.23 -10.76
CA PRO A 313 -12.11 10.34 -10.00
C PRO A 313 -11.94 10.74 -8.53
N THR A 314 -10.82 10.36 -7.89
CA THR A 314 -10.53 10.76 -6.50
C THR A 314 -10.26 12.25 -6.33
N HIS A 315 -10.00 12.99 -7.40
CA HIS A 315 -9.86 14.45 -7.36
C HIS A 315 -11.16 15.13 -6.91
N TYR A 316 -12.30 14.47 -7.05
CA TYR A 316 -13.61 15.00 -6.68
C TYR A 316 -13.62 15.56 -5.24
N GLY A 317 -13.89 16.86 -5.13
CA GLY A 317 -13.94 17.57 -3.85
C GLY A 317 -12.58 17.88 -3.20
N ARG A 318 -11.47 17.45 -3.81
CA ARG A 318 -10.09 17.54 -3.27
C ARG A 318 -9.19 18.43 -4.12
N ILE A 319 -9.14 18.16 -5.41
CA ILE A 319 -8.36 18.90 -6.40
C ILE A 319 -9.33 19.41 -7.47
N CYS A 320 -9.23 20.69 -7.79
CA CYS A 320 -10.07 21.28 -8.81
C CYS A 320 -9.69 20.73 -10.19
N PRO A 321 -10.65 20.18 -10.96
CA PRO A 321 -10.36 19.65 -12.29
C PRO A 321 -10.19 20.75 -13.35
N ILE A 322 -10.62 21.98 -13.07
CA ILE A 322 -10.66 23.10 -14.04
C ILE A 322 -9.43 24.01 -13.88
N GLU A 323 -9.05 24.37 -12.65
CA GLU A 323 -7.96 25.32 -12.41
C GLU A 323 -6.58 24.66 -12.50
N THR A 324 -6.07 24.57 -13.73
CA THR A 324 -4.70 24.17 -14.08
C THR A 324 -4.14 25.15 -15.12
N PRO A 325 -2.83 25.48 -15.09
CA PRO A 325 -2.23 26.23 -16.19
C PRO A 325 -2.25 25.39 -17.47
N GLU A 326 -2.57 26.05 -18.59
CA GLU A 326 -2.44 25.45 -19.91
C GLU A 326 -0.96 25.26 -20.31
N GLY A 327 -0.74 24.47 -21.37
CA GLY A 327 0.59 24.26 -21.94
C GLY A 327 1.40 23.18 -21.20
N PRO A 328 2.75 23.33 -21.10
CA PRO A 328 3.62 22.23 -20.64
C PRO A 328 3.34 21.72 -19.22
N ASN A 329 2.72 22.54 -18.37
CA ASN A 329 2.45 22.22 -16.96
C ASN A 329 1.02 21.71 -16.71
N ILE A 330 0.20 21.52 -17.75
CA ILE A 330 -1.17 21.00 -17.61
C ILE A 330 -1.19 19.69 -16.82
N GLY A 331 -2.05 19.62 -15.81
CA GLY A 331 -2.20 18.47 -14.90
C GLY A 331 -1.07 18.28 -13.88
N LEU A 332 0.05 19.00 -14.01
CA LEU A 332 1.19 18.93 -13.08
C LEU A 332 1.12 19.99 -11.99
N ILE A 333 0.38 21.06 -12.26
CA ILE A 333 0.05 22.11 -11.31
C ILE A 333 -1.46 22.11 -11.21
N ALA A 334 -1.97 21.96 -10.00
CA ALA A 334 -3.39 21.95 -9.74
C ALA A 334 -3.72 22.82 -8.53
N SER A 335 -5.00 23.07 -8.28
CA SER A 335 -5.45 23.88 -7.15
C SER A 335 -6.34 23.07 -6.21
N LEU A 336 -6.21 23.29 -4.91
CA LEU A 336 -7.11 22.67 -3.93
C LEU A 336 -8.56 23.14 -4.16
N SER A 337 -9.50 22.21 -4.10
CA SER A 337 -10.94 22.54 -4.13
C SER A 337 -11.35 23.39 -2.92
N THR A 338 -12.53 24.01 -2.97
CA THR A 338 -13.00 25.01 -2.00
C THR A 338 -12.97 24.51 -0.55
N TYR A 339 -13.52 23.32 -0.28
CA TYR A 339 -13.59 22.75 1.08
C TYR A 339 -12.50 21.73 1.38
N ALA A 340 -11.60 21.50 0.42
CA ALA A 340 -10.50 20.55 0.58
C ALA A 340 -9.54 21.03 1.67
N ARG A 341 -9.07 20.10 2.50
CA ARG A 341 -8.01 20.33 3.49
C ARG A 341 -6.97 19.23 3.42
N VAL A 342 -5.78 19.51 3.93
CA VAL A 342 -4.72 18.50 4.09
C VAL A 342 -4.72 18.05 5.54
N ASN A 343 -4.76 16.73 5.78
CA ASN A 343 -4.71 16.18 7.14
C ASN A 343 -3.28 16.07 7.68
N GLU A 344 -3.14 15.61 8.92
CA GLU A 344 -1.83 15.49 9.60
C GLU A 344 -0.85 14.55 8.88
N TYR A 345 -1.36 13.62 8.08
CA TYR A 345 -0.57 12.66 7.29
C TYR A 345 -0.24 13.17 5.88
N GLY A 346 -0.74 14.35 5.49
CA GLY A 346 -0.54 14.93 4.18
C GLY A 346 -1.53 14.46 3.11
N PHE A 347 -2.58 13.71 3.46
CA PHE A 347 -3.63 13.34 2.50
C PHE A 347 -4.65 14.47 2.36
N VAL A 348 -5.16 14.66 1.13
CA VAL A 348 -6.23 15.64 0.87
C VAL A 348 -7.57 15.00 1.23
N GLU A 349 -8.31 15.67 2.10
CA GLU A 349 -9.63 15.27 2.56
C GLU A 349 -10.67 16.27 2.09
N THR A 350 -11.90 15.78 1.96
CA THR A 350 -13.07 16.60 1.63
C THR A 350 -14.22 16.24 2.56
N PRO A 351 -15.08 17.21 2.94
CA PRO A 351 -16.14 16.96 3.90
C PRO A 351 -17.36 16.31 3.24
N TYR A 352 -17.98 15.37 3.96
CA TYR A 352 -19.27 14.76 3.61
C TYR A 352 -20.22 14.80 4.81
N ARG A 353 -21.52 14.94 4.53
CA ARG A 353 -22.59 14.72 5.49
C ARG A 353 -22.83 13.21 5.65
N LYS A 354 -23.00 12.74 6.88
CA LYS A 354 -23.33 11.32 7.12
C LYS A 354 -24.79 11.05 6.82
N VAL A 355 -25.08 9.89 6.25
CA VAL A 355 -26.44 9.40 6.02
C VAL A 355 -26.64 8.16 6.88
N SER A 356 -27.72 8.16 7.67
CA SER A 356 -28.11 7.03 8.51
C SER A 356 -29.56 6.70 8.24
N GLU A 357 -29.84 5.43 7.91
CA GLU A 357 -31.21 4.94 7.66
C GLU A 357 -32.00 5.82 6.65
N GLY A 358 -31.33 6.23 5.57
CA GLY A 358 -31.90 7.09 4.52
C GLY A 358 -32.18 8.54 4.94
N THR A 359 -31.69 8.98 6.10
CA THR A 359 -31.80 10.36 6.59
C THR A 359 -30.43 11.03 6.61
N VAL A 360 -30.32 12.19 5.96
CA VAL A 360 -29.08 12.97 5.89
C VAL A 360 -28.93 13.80 7.16
N THR A 361 -27.88 13.52 7.95
CA THR A 361 -27.63 14.24 9.19
C THR A 361 -27.04 15.64 8.91
N LYS A 362 -27.06 16.52 9.92
CA LYS A 362 -26.37 17.83 9.85
C LYS A 362 -24.88 17.74 10.17
N GLU A 363 -24.44 16.59 10.68
CA GLU A 363 -23.04 16.35 10.99
C GLU A 363 -22.25 16.09 9.71
N PHE A 364 -21.11 16.75 9.58
CA PHE A 364 -20.16 16.48 8.53
C PHE A 364 -18.83 16.02 9.10
N SER A 365 -18.13 15.19 8.34
CA SER A 365 -16.80 14.70 8.66
C SER A 365 -15.96 14.71 7.39
N TRP A 366 -14.65 14.88 7.54
CA TRP A 366 -13.74 14.83 6.41
C TRP A 366 -13.31 13.40 6.14
N PHE A 367 -13.21 13.07 4.86
CA PHE A 367 -12.79 11.76 4.42
C PHE A 367 -11.65 11.89 3.43
N SER A 368 -10.57 11.14 3.68
CA SER A 368 -9.51 10.90 2.70
C SER A 368 -10.03 10.05 1.55
N ALA A 369 -9.29 10.01 0.43
CA ALA A 369 -9.66 9.17 -0.70
C ALA A 369 -9.71 7.67 -0.36
N LEU A 370 -8.92 7.22 0.62
CA LEU A 370 -8.94 5.83 1.10
C LEU A 370 -10.20 5.52 1.92
N GLU A 371 -10.66 6.46 2.75
CA GLU A 371 -11.85 6.27 3.57
C GLU A 371 -13.15 6.44 2.78
N GLU A 372 -13.08 7.09 1.62
CA GLU A 372 -14.18 7.23 0.67
C GLU A 372 -14.47 5.92 -0.07
N GLU A 373 -13.44 5.10 -0.28
CA GLU A 373 -13.51 3.86 -1.04
C GLU A 373 -14.57 2.89 -0.48
N GLY A 374 -15.41 2.35 -1.37
CA GLY A 374 -16.46 1.40 -1.04
C GLY A 374 -17.74 2.01 -0.43
N LYS A 375 -17.86 3.34 -0.37
CA LYS A 375 -19.06 4.02 0.13
C LYS A 375 -19.91 4.59 -0.99
N TYR A 376 -21.23 4.50 -0.85
CA TYR A 376 -22.18 5.19 -1.75
C TYR A 376 -22.36 6.64 -1.32
N ILE A 377 -22.10 7.57 -2.24
CA ILE A 377 -22.09 9.01 -1.96
C ILE A 377 -23.09 9.72 -2.85
N ALA A 378 -24.11 10.34 -2.25
CA ALA A 378 -25.13 11.10 -2.95
C ALA A 378 -24.65 12.51 -3.31
N GLN A 379 -25.13 13.02 -4.44
CA GLN A 379 -24.84 14.39 -4.88
C GLN A 379 -25.49 15.45 -3.99
N ALA A 380 -24.89 16.63 -3.90
CA ALA A 380 -25.42 17.75 -3.12
C ALA A 380 -26.78 18.27 -3.64
N SER A 381 -27.06 18.03 -4.92
CA SER A 381 -28.30 18.42 -5.61
C SER A 381 -29.49 17.50 -5.33
N ALA A 382 -29.29 16.35 -4.67
CA ALA A 382 -30.37 15.41 -4.39
C ALA A 382 -31.48 16.05 -3.54
N VAL A 383 -32.73 15.86 -3.94
CA VAL A 383 -33.87 16.52 -3.31
C VAL A 383 -34.23 15.85 -1.98
N LEU A 384 -34.14 16.62 -0.89
CA LEU A 384 -34.49 16.18 0.46
C LEU A 384 -35.85 16.73 0.91
N ASP A 385 -36.51 16.02 1.82
CA ASP A 385 -37.67 16.49 2.56
C ASP A 385 -37.25 17.35 3.78
N PRO A 386 -38.20 18.03 4.46
CA PRO A 386 -37.88 18.85 5.64
C PRO A 386 -37.28 18.06 6.82
N SER A 387 -37.45 16.74 6.85
CA SER A 387 -36.87 15.85 7.85
C SER A 387 -35.45 15.37 7.49
N GLY A 388 -34.97 15.68 6.29
CA GLY A 388 -33.67 15.27 5.77
C GLY A 388 -33.65 13.93 5.05
N LYS A 389 -34.81 13.35 4.72
CA LYS A 389 -34.90 12.12 3.92
C LYS A 389 -34.91 12.41 2.43
N PHE A 390 -34.39 11.48 1.64
CA PHE A 390 -34.49 11.56 0.18
C PHE A 390 -35.95 11.41 -0.27
N LYS A 391 -36.42 12.31 -1.14
CA LYS A 391 -37.80 12.24 -1.67
C LYS A 391 -37.97 11.16 -2.74
N GLU A 392 -36.92 10.88 -3.48
CA GLU A 392 -36.94 9.93 -4.60
C GLU A 392 -36.70 8.50 -4.11
N ALA A 393 -37.33 7.52 -4.77
CA ALA A 393 -37.15 6.11 -4.46
C ALA A 393 -35.78 5.56 -4.88
N LEU A 394 -35.19 6.18 -5.90
CA LEU A 394 -33.83 5.91 -6.39
C LEU A 394 -33.09 7.23 -6.45
N VAL A 395 -31.89 7.26 -5.89
CA VAL A 395 -31.04 8.45 -5.81
C VAL A 395 -29.75 8.17 -6.56
N ALA A 396 -29.29 9.15 -7.33
CA ALA A 396 -28.00 9.10 -7.99
C ALA A 396 -26.87 9.18 -6.95
N ALA A 397 -26.05 8.15 -6.89
CA ALA A 397 -24.89 8.07 -6.02
C ALA A 397 -23.66 7.59 -6.78
N ARG A 398 -22.48 7.99 -6.32
CA ARG A 398 -21.21 7.49 -6.83
C ARG A 398 -20.64 6.42 -5.92
N LEU A 399 -20.04 5.39 -6.51
CA LEU A 399 -19.28 4.34 -5.83
C LEU A 399 -17.98 4.14 -6.60
N ASN A 400 -16.83 4.36 -5.95
CA ASN A 400 -15.50 4.18 -6.56
C ASN A 400 -15.32 4.90 -7.91
N GLY A 401 -15.98 6.05 -8.10
CA GLY A 401 -15.92 6.84 -9.33
C GLY A 401 -17.01 6.52 -10.36
N GLU A 402 -17.76 5.43 -10.20
CA GLU A 402 -18.86 5.06 -11.09
C GLU A 402 -20.22 5.56 -10.56
N PHE A 403 -21.12 5.91 -11.48
CA PHE A 403 -22.46 6.36 -11.16
C PHE A 403 -23.45 5.20 -11.06
N HIS A 404 -24.21 5.18 -9.98
CA HIS A 404 -25.25 4.19 -9.71
C HIS A 404 -26.56 4.88 -9.28
N LEU A 405 -27.69 4.26 -9.64
CA LEU A 405 -28.99 4.58 -9.04
C LEU A 405 -29.25 3.57 -7.94
N VAL A 406 -29.30 4.04 -6.70
CA VAL A 406 -29.45 3.19 -5.50
C VAL A 406 -30.61 3.67 -4.64
N THR A 407 -31.10 2.79 -3.78
CA THR A 407 -32.13 3.16 -2.81
C THR A 407 -31.54 4.00 -1.67
N PRO A 408 -32.32 4.89 -1.04
CA PRO A 408 -31.85 5.78 0.02
C PRO A 408 -31.15 5.10 1.21
N ASP A 409 -31.50 3.85 1.51
CA ASP A 409 -30.91 3.04 2.60
C ASP A 409 -29.47 2.58 2.32
N MET A 410 -29.06 2.51 1.05
CA MET A 410 -27.69 2.15 0.67
C MET A 410 -26.72 3.33 0.78
N ILE A 411 -27.23 4.56 0.76
CA ILE A 411 -26.43 5.79 0.78
C ILE A 411 -25.81 5.97 2.17
N GLN A 412 -24.50 6.17 2.21
CA GLN A 412 -23.76 6.35 3.46
C GLN A 412 -23.29 7.79 3.66
N LEU A 413 -23.03 8.51 2.57
CA LEU A 413 -22.50 9.86 2.58
C LEU A 413 -23.27 10.74 1.58
N MET A 414 -23.26 12.05 1.81
CA MET A 414 -23.74 13.05 0.86
C MET A 414 -22.78 14.22 0.82
N ASP A 415 -22.56 14.75 -0.38
CA ASP A 415 -21.82 15.98 -0.61
C ASP A 415 -22.34 17.16 0.25
N VAL A 416 -21.44 18.04 0.70
CA VAL A 416 -21.82 19.18 1.57
C VAL A 416 -22.39 20.34 0.76
N ALA A 417 -21.81 20.61 -0.40
CA ALA A 417 -22.21 21.73 -1.25
C ALA A 417 -21.88 21.46 -2.73
N PRO A 418 -22.64 22.02 -3.70
CA PRO A 418 -22.36 21.83 -5.13
C PRO A 418 -20.98 22.37 -5.57
N ASN A 419 -20.54 23.50 -5.01
CA ASN A 419 -19.25 24.13 -5.32
C ASN A 419 -18.06 23.43 -4.64
N GLN A 420 -18.26 22.29 -3.98
CA GLN A 420 -17.17 21.57 -3.34
C GLN A 420 -16.16 20.98 -4.33
N MET A 421 -16.59 20.73 -5.57
CA MET A 421 -15.76 20.13 -6.62
C MET A 421 -14.71 21.10 -7.15
N VAL A 422 -15.03 22.38 -7.20
CA VAL A 422 -14.22 23.43 -7.85
C VAL A 422 -13.34 24.18 -6.85
N SER A 423 -12.35 24.91 -7.34
CA SER A 423 -11.47 25.78 -6.55
C SER A 423 -12.15 27.10 -6.20
N VAL A 424 -11.48 27.90 -5.39
CA VAL A 424 -11.94 29.25 -5.02
C VAL A 424 -12.06 30.17 -6.24
N ALA A 425 -11.16 30.08 -7.23
CA ALA A 425 -11.26 30.91 -8.42
C ALA A 425 -12.39 30.45 -9.35
N ALA A 426 -12.46 29.14 -9.64
CA ALA A 426 -13.51 28.60 -10.49
C ALA A 426 -14.92 28.80 -9.89
N ALA A 427 -15.05 28.76 -8.56
CA ALA A 427 -16.32 29.03 -7.87
C ALA A 427 -16.84 30.46 -8.02
N LEU A 428 -16.00 31.41 -8.47
CA LEU A 428 -16.40 32.81 -8.69
C LEU A 428 -16.91 33.06 -10.12
N VAL A 429 -16.81 32.08 -11.02
CA VAL A 429 -17.36 32.17 -12.37
C VAL A 429 -18.87 31.95 -12.32
N PRO A 430 -19.70 32.94 -12.66
CA PRO A 430 -21.15 32.76 -12.68
C PRO A 430 -21.56 31.89 -13.88
N PHE A 431 -22.57 31.05 -13.70
CA PHE A 431 -23.08 30.15 -14.75
C PHE A 431 -22.03 29.18 -15.31
N LEU A 432 -21.06 28.77 -14.49
CA LEU A 432 -20.01 27.81 -14.86
C LEU A 432 -20.58 26.52 -15.45
N GLU A 433 -21.79 26.11 -15.07
CA GLU A 433 -22.51 24.96 -15.61
C GLU A 433 -22.95 25.11 -17.08
N HIS A 434 -22.84 26.30 -17.66
CA HIS A 434 -23.17 26.62 -19.05
C HIS A 434 -21.95 26.86 -19.92
N ASP A 435 -20.76 26.90 -19.33
CA ASP A 435 -19.49 27.08 -20.03
C ASP A 435 -18.83 25.73 -20.27
N ASP A 436 -18.15 25.59 -21.42
CA ASP A 436 -17.36 24.41 -21.75
C ASP A 436 -16.10 24.34 -20.88
N ALA A 437 -15.67 23.12 -20.57
CA ALA A 437 -14.59 22.85 -19.61
C ALA A 437 -13.18 23.05 -20.19
#